data_AF-A0A846TVM1-F1
#
_entry.id   AF-A0A846TVM1-F1
#
_cell.length_a   1.000
_cell.length_b   1.000
_cell.length_c   1.000
_cell.angle_alpha   90.00
_cell.angle_beta   90.00
_cell.angle_gamma   90.00
#
_symmetry.space_group_name_H-M   'P 1'
#
loop_
_entity.id
_entity.type
_entity.pdbx_description
1 polymer ?
#
loop_
_entity_poly.entity_id
_entity_poly.type
_entity_poly.pdbx_seq_one_letter_code
_entity_poly.pdbx_strand_id
1 'polypeptide(L)'
;MSFNDLPENWTLLPLDTPGLAADVVDLVLTIADRHQNCLLVEMCNADGIGYPSPIKVPHLHWTCSAGEREEIMTSLAQVAAQFPQPAPNVLLALSSPHPLPETVVDAWHSTAQSALSDVNCQLLGFYTSTPQEVVEVSA
;
A
#
# COMPACT_ATOMS: atom_id res chain seq x y z
N MET A 1 16.94 5.58 -2.18
CA MET A 1 15.84 6.25 -2.88
C MET A 1 15.86 5.78 -4.32
N SER A 2 15.03 4.79 -4.62
CA SER A 2 14.90 4.15 -5.92
C SER A 2 13.89 4.87 -6.83
N PHE A 3 13.10 5.84 -6.32
CA PHE A 3 12.20 6.64 -7.17
C PHE A 3 12.90 7.37 -8.34
N ASN A 4 14.21 7.55 -8.29
CA ASN A 4 15.00 8.13 -9.39
C ASN A 4 15.01 7.24 -10.64
N ASP A 5 14.66 5.97 -10.50
CA ASP A 5 14.60 4.99 -11.58
C ASP A 5 13.23 4.99 -12.29
N LEU A 6 12.28 5.82 -11.85
CA LEU A 6 10.96 5.96 -12.48
C LEU A 6 11.07 6.53 -13.91
N PRO A 7 10.47 5.87 -14.92
CA PRO A 7 10.40 6.43 -16.27
C PRO A 7 9.48 7.65 -16.31
N GLU A 8 9.69 8.58 -17.25
CA GLU A 8 8.89 9.82 -17.36
C GLU A 8 7.38 9.57 -17.46
N ASN A 9 6.97 8.43 -18.03
CA ASN A 9 5.58 8.03 -18.22
C ASN A 9 5.07 7.06 -17.15
N TRP A 10 5.72 6.96 -15.98
CA TRP A 10 5.38 5.99 -14.94
C TRP A 10 3.91 6.05 -14.50
N THR A 11 3.28 7.23 -14.53
CA THR A 11 1.86 7.43 -14.18
C THR A 11 0.88 6.80 -15.17
N LEU A 12 1.37 6.29 -16.30
CA LEU A 12 0.60 5.58 -17.32
C LEU A 12 0.91 4.08 -17.32
N LEU A 13 1.79 3.62 -16.43
CA LEU A 13 2.21 2.23 -16.34
C LEU A 13 1.47 1.52 -15.19
N PRO A 14 1.09 0.24 -15.39
CA PRO A 14 0.55 -0.59 -14.32
C PRO A 14 1.55 -0.79 -13.18
N LEU A 15 1.10 -0.68 -11.93
CA LEU A 15 1.94 -0.84 -10.73
C LEU A 15 2.31 -2.30 -10.42
N ASP A 16 1.82 -3.28 -11.18
CA ASP A 16 2.35 -4.65 -11.18
C ASP A 16 3.57 -4.81 -12.12
N THR A 17 3.99 -3.73 -12.81
CA THR A 17 5.24 -3.71 -13.58
C THR A 17 6.44 -3.93 -12.62
N PRO A 18 7.33 -4.90 -12.89
CA PRO A 18 8.44 -5.22 -11.99
C PRO A 18 9.30 -4.01 -11.62
N GLY A 19 9.50 -3.80 -10.33
CA GLY A 19 10.28 -2.68 -9.76
C GLY A 19 9.53 -1.35 -9.67
N LEU A 20 8.51 -1.12 -10.52
CA LEU A 20 7.83 0.17 -10.59
C LEU A 20 7.10 0.54 -9.30
N ALA A 21 6.38 -0.40 -8.72
CA ALA A 21 5.61 -0.16 -7.51
C ALA A 21 6.49 0.23 -6.31
N ALA A 22 7.65 -0.41 -6.13
CA ALA A 22 8.59 -0.05 -5.07
C ALA A 22 9.07 1.40 -5.22
N ASP A 23 9.34 1.83 -6.46
CA ASP A 23 9.80 3.19 -6.77
C ASP A 23 8.69 4.23 -6.58
N VAL A 24 7.44 3.88 -6.91
CA VAL A 24 6.26 4.72 -6.64
C VAL A 24 6.02 4.84 -5.14
N VAL A 25 6.11 3.74 -4.37
CA VAL A 25 6.05 3.78 -2.91
C VAL A 25 7.18 4.67 -2.36
N ASP A 26 8.39 4.56 -2.93
CA ASP A 26 9.55 5.36 -2.50
C ASP A 26 9.32 6.86 -2.76
N LEU A 27 8.67 7.22 -3.86
CA LEU A 27 8.27 8.58 -4.23
C LEU A 27 7.18 9.14 -3.29
N VAL A 28 6.13 8.36 -3.03
CA VAL A 28 4.90 8.82 -2.36
C VAL A 28 5.06 8.86 -0.84
N LEU A 29 5.73 7.86 -0.25
CA LEU A 29 6.09 7.86 1.16
C LEU A 29 7.35 8.70 1.36
N THR A 30 7.13 9.95 1.75
CA THR A 30 8.22 10.87 2.07
C THR A 30 9.02 10.38 3.28
N ILE A 31 10.21 10.95 3.47
CA ILE A 31 11.02 10.68 4.66
C ILE A 31 10.24 10.95 5.96
N ALA A 32 9.39 11.98 5.99
CA ALA A 32 8.57 12.31 7.16
C ALA A 32 7.52 11.23 7.42
N ASP A 33 6.84 10.74 6.38
CA ASP A 33 5.84 9.67 6.50
C ASP A 33 6.48 8.39 7.08
N ARG A 34 7.71 8.06 6.67
CA ARG A 34 8.46 6.89 7.15
C ARG A 34 8.88 7.00 8.61
N HIS A 35 8.95 8.20 9.16
CA HIS A 35 9.21 8.42 10.58
C HIS A 35 7.96 8.38 11.46
N GLN A 36 6.76 8.24 10.89
CA GLN A 36 5.50 8.50 11.59
C GLN A 36 4.49 7.33 11.57
N ASN A 37 4.90 6.12 11.20
CA ASN A 37 4.02 4.97 11.05
C ASN A 37 2.80 5.27 10.16
N CYS A 38 3.04 5.34 8.85
CA CYS A 38 2.05 5.73 7.86
C CYS A 38 1.64 4.53 7.01
N LEU A 39 0.33 4.31 6.86
CA LEU A 39 -0.20 3.42 5.83
C LEU A 39 -0.38 4.22 4.56
N LEU A 40 0.32 3.82 3.50
CA LEU A 40 0.03 4.25 2.14
C LEU A 40 -1.03 3.31 1.54
N VAL A 41 -2.03 3.92 0.91
CA VAL A 41 -3.00 3.28 0.06
C VAL A 41 -2.97 3.97 -1.29
N GLU A 42 -2.51 3.24 -2.30
CA GLU A 42 -2.53 3.67 -3.70
C GLU A 42 -3.66 2.95 -4.42
N MET A 43 -4.74 3.68 -4.71
CA MET A 43 -5.87 3.17 -5.49
C MET A 43 -5.46 3.11 -6.96
N CYS A 44 -5.76 2.01 -7.63
CA CYS A 44 -5.46 1.79 -9.04
C CYS A 44 -6.74 1.46 -9.82
N ASN A 45 -6.78 1.81 -11.09
CA ASN A 45 -7.83 1.29 -11.97
C ASN A 45 -7.65 -0.22 -12.23
N ALA A 46 -8.56 -0.82 -12.99
CA ALA A 46 -8.52 -2.25 -13.29
C ALA A 46 -7.30 -2.68 -14.12
N ASP A 47 -6.66 -1.76 -14.85
CA ASP A 47 -5.39 -2.00 -15.56
C ASP A 47 -4.17 -1.85 -14.65
N GLY A 48 -4.37 -1.60 -13.35
CA GLY A 48 -3.30 -1.43 -12.37
C GLY A 48 -2.63 -0.05 -12.40
N ILE A 49 -3.19 0.92 -13.12
CA ILE A 49 -2.65 2.28 -13.19
C ILE A 49 -3.14 3.08 -11.98
N GLY A 50 -2.20 3.64 -11.21
CA GLY A 50 -2.47 4.42 -10.01
C GLY A 50 -3.26 5.71 -10.28
N TYR A 51 -4.14 6.07 -9.34
CA TYR A 51 -4.84 7.35 -9.37
C TYR A 51 -3.95 8.46 -8.77
N PRO A 52 -4.01 9.71 -9.27
CA PRO A 52 -3.07 10.76 -8.86
C PRO A 52 -3.03 11.15 -7.36
N SER A 53 -4.00 10.70 -6.57
CA SER A 53 -4.17 11.11 -5.17
C SER A 53 -4.05 9.90 -4.24
N PRO A 54 -2.82 9.48 -3.88
CA PRO A 54 -2.60 8.47 -2.84
C PRO A 54 -3.22 8.89 -1.52
N ILE A 55 -3.74 7.91 -0.79
CA ILE A 55 -4.23 8.11 0.58
C ILE A 55 -3.11 7.73 1.55
N LYS A 56 -2.81 8.63 2.49
CA LYS A 56 -1.82 8.41 3.55
C LYS A 56 -2.50 8.51 4.90
N VAL A 57 -2.38 7.46 5.71
CA VAL A 57 -2.94 7.39 7.06
C VAL A 57 -1.78 7.37 8.05
N PRO A 58 -1.39 8.53 8.60
CA PRO A 58 -0.26 8.62 9.53
C PRO A 58 -0.64 8.12 10.93
N HIS A 59 0.37 7.92 11.77
CA HIS A 59 0.24 7.63 13.20
C HIS A 59 -0.51 6.34 13.54
N LEU A 60 -0.36 5.31 12.70
CA LEU A 60 -0.91 4.00 12.99
C LEU A 60 -0.07 3.24 14.02
N HIS A 61 -0.77 2.46 14.83
CA HIS A 61 -0.17 1.51 15.76
C HIS A 61 -0.10 0.14 15.09
N TRP A 62 1.06 -0.24 14.57
CA TRP A 62 1.21 -1.50 13.84
C TRP A 62 0.95 -2.74 14.71
N THR A 63 1.16 -2.64 16.02
CA THR A 63 0.86 -3.68 17.02
C THR A 63 -0.54 -3.56 17.61
N CYS A 64 -1.49 -2.96 16.87
CA CYS A 64 -2.89 -2.92 17.28
C CYS A 64 -3.51 -4.34 17.33
N SER A 65 -4.68 -4.43 17.95
CA SER A 65 -5.44 -5.69 18.00
C SER A 65 -5.92 -6.11 16.61
N ALA A 66 -6.26 -7.40 16.47
CA ALA A 66 -6.83 -7.92 15.22
C ALA A 66 -8.11 -7.17 14.81
N GLY A 67 -9.00 -6.89 15.77
CA GLY A 67 -10.24 -6.16 15.51
C GLY A 67 -10.03 -4.73 15.02
N GLU A 68 -9.08 -3.99 15.60
CA GLU A 68 -8.74 -2.63 15.12
C GLU A 68 -8.16 -2.67 13.70
N ARG A 69 -7.30 -3.65 13.41
CA ARG A 69 -6.74 -3.84 12.07
C ARG A 69 -7.80 -4.20 11.04
N GLU A 70 -8.73 -5.09 11.40
CA GLU A 70 -9.89 -5.46 10.58
C GLU A 70 -10.79 -4.26 10.31
N GLU A 71 -11.04 -3.40 11.30
CA GLU A 71 -11.84 -2.18 11.13
C GLU A 71 -11.20 -1.21 10.14
N ILE A 72 -9.88 -1.01 10.23
CA ILE A 72 -9.11 -0.16 9.29
C ILE A 72 -9.22 -0.72 7.87
N MET A 73 -8.98 -2.02 7.69
CA MET A 73 -9.00 -2.65 6.36
C MET A 73 -10.41 -2.76 5.77
N THR A 74 -11.42 -2.96 6.61
CA THR A 74 -12.83 -2.93 6.19
C THR A 74 -13.23 -1.54 5.71
N SER A 75 -12.82 -0.49 6.44
CA SER A 75 -13.06 0.90 6.03
C SER A 75 -12.40 1.20 4.69
N LEU A 76 -11.16 0.73 4.50
CA LEU A 76 -10.46 0.84 3.22
C LEU A 76 -11.21 0.11 2.09
N ALA A 77 -11.63 -1.14 2.32
CA ALA A 77 -12.37 -1.93 1.33
C ALA A 77 -13.70 -1.23 0.93
N GLN A 78 -14.38 -0.58 1.87
CA GLN A 78 -15.56 0.22 1.59
C GLN A 78 -15.25 1.43 0.70
N VAL A 79 -14.10 2.09 0.89
CA VAL A 79 -13.66 3.17 -0.03
C VAL A 79 -13.38 2.60 -1.42
N ALA A 80 -12.67 1.48 -1.53
CA ALA A 80 -12.40 0.82 -2.81
C ALA A 80 -13.71 0.45 -3.55
N ALA A 81 -14.72 -0.03 -2.83
CA ALA A 81 -16.03 -0.37 -3.39
C ALA A 81 -16.82 0.82 -3.97
N GLN A 82 -16.44 2.06 -3.63
CA GLN A 82 -17.07 3.28 -4.18
C GLN A 82 -16.52 3.67 -5.57
N PHE A 83 -15.42 3.07 -6.02
CA PHE A 83 -14.84 3.38 -7.33
C PHE A 83 -15.69 2.78 -8.47
N PRO A 84 -15.70 3.42 -9.66
CA PRO A 84 -16.42 2.90 -10.82
C PRO A 84 -15.98 1.48 -11.19
N GLN A 85 -16.93 0.66 -11.65
CA GLN A 85 -16.63 -0.69 -12.13
C GLN A 85 -15.84 -0.66 -13.46
N PRO A 86 -14.95 -1.63 -13.71
CA PRO A 86 -14.60 -2.78 -12.85
C PRO A 86 -13.90 -2.38 -11.55
N ALA A 87 -14.02 -3.22 -10.51
CA ALA A 87 -13.47 -2.96 -9.19
C ALA A 87 -12.00 -2.52 -9.28
N PRO A 88 -11.58 -1.49 -8.52
CA PRO A 88 -10.22 -1.00 -8.56
C PRO A 88 -9.27 -2.06 -8.02
N ASN A 89 -7.99 -1.90 -8.34
CA ASN A 89 -6.90 -2.61 -7.69
C ASN A 89 -6.28 -1.69 -6.62
N VAL A 90 -5.55 -2.24 -5.66
CA VAL A 90 -4.92 -1.46 -4.58
C VAL A 90 -3.49 -1.91 -4.36
N LEU A 91 -2.60 -0.95 -4.15
CA LEU A 91 -1.26 -1.16 -3.61
C LEU A 91 -1.19 -0.58 -2.20
N LEU A 92 -0.57 -1.32 -1.28
CA LEU A 92 -0.40 -0.90 0.12
C LEU A 92 1.06 -0.83 0.53
N ALA A 93 1.39 0.11 1.42
CA ALA A 93 2.68 0.10 2.10
C ALA A 93 2.58 0.50 3.58
N LEU A 94 3.27 -0.24 4.44
CA LEU A 94 3.46 0.11 5.85
C LEU A 94 4.78 0.84 6.03
N SER A 95 4.75 2.09 6.46
CA SER A 95 5.96 2.82 6.80
C SER A 95 6.30 2.70 8.29
N SER A 96 7.58 2.67 8.63
CA SER A 96 8.03 2.71 10.03
C SER A 96 9.48 3.19 10.15
N PRO A 97 9.89 3.82 11.27
CA PRO A 97 11.27 4.27 11.46
C PRO A 97 12.31 3.14 11.44
N HIS A 98 11.85 1.92 11.76
CA HIS A 98 12.65 0.70 11.86
C HIS A 98 11.88 -0.46 11.24
N PRO A 99 12.55 -1.50 10.72
CA PRO A 99 11.88 -2.69 10.19
C PRO A 99 10.84 -3.26 11.16
N LEU A 100 9.66 -3.56 10.63
CA LEU A 100 8.60 -4.19 11.43
C LEU A 100 8.90 -5.68 11.64
N PRO A 101 8.49 -6.27 12.77
CA PRO A 101 8.52 -7.72 12.93
C PRO A 101 7.70 -8.41 11.83
N GLU A 102 8.21 -9.51 11.29
CA GLU A 102 7.55 -10.32 10.26
C GLU A 102 6.10 -10.67 10.64
N THR A 103 5.88 -11.06 11.90
CA THR A 103 4.55 -11.37 12.42
C THR A 103 3.55 -10.21 12.35
N VAL A 104 4.03 -8.97 12.45
CA VAL A 104 3.20 -7.77 12.27
C VAL A 104 2.90 -7.58 10.79
N VAL A 105 3.92 -7.68 9.94
CA VAL A 105 3.78 -7.53 8.48
C VAL A 105 2.79 -8.55 7.92
N ASP A 106 2.95 -9.83 8.26
CA ASP A 106 2.08 -10.93 7.84
C ASP A 106 0.62 -10.71 8.26
N ALA A 107 0.44 -10.24 9.50
CA ALA A 107 -0.89 -10.00 10.04
C ALA A 107 -1.61 -8.87 9.29
N TRP A 108 -0.90 -7.79 8.93
CA TRP A 108 -1.44 -6.71 8.11
C TRP A 108 -1.66 -7.12 6.66
N HIS A 109 -0.72 -7.86 6.06
CA HIS A 109 -0.86 -8.40 4.70
C HIS A 109 -2.09 -9.30 4.58
N SER A 110 -2.23 -10.29 5.47
CA SER A 110 -3.36 -11.23 5.48
C SER A 110 -4.71 -10.53 5.72
N THR A 111 -4.77 -9.58 6.65
CA THR A 111 -6.02 -8.83 6.90
C THR A 111 -6.39 -7.94 5.71
N ALA A 112 -5.41 -7.29 5.07
CA ALA A 112 -5.65 -6.51 3.85
C ALA A 112 -6.16 -7.40 2.70
N GLN A 113 -5.50 -8.53 2.46
CA GLN A 113 -5.88 -9.47 1.42
C GLN A 113 -7.31 -9.99 1.63
N SER A 114 -7.68 -10.34 2.86
CA SER A 114 -9.03 -10.79 3.19
C SER A 114 -10.07 -9.69 2.92
N ALA A 115 -9.86 -8.49 3.46
CA ALA A 115 -10.84 -7.39 3.36
C ALA A 115 -11.03 -6.90 1.91
N LEU A 116 -9.97 -6.84 1.11
CA LEU A 116 -10.05 -6.45 -0.30
C LEU A 116 -10.75 -7.53 -1.15
N SER A 117 -10.51 -8.81 -0.85
CA SER A 117 -11.17 -9.92 -1.54
C SER A 117 -12.69 -9.90 -1.36
N ASP A 118 -13.19 -9.50 -0.18
CA ASP A 118 -14.63 -9.40 0.11
C ASP A 118 -15.38 -8.40 -0.80
N VAL A 119 -14.66 -7.45 -1.40
CA VAL A 119 -15.20 -6.44 -2.33
C VAL A 119 -14.73 -6.63 -3.77
N ASN A 120 -14.15 -7.79 -4.10
CA ASN A 120 -13.55 -8.11 -5.41
C ASN A 120 -12.44 -7.13 -5.84
N CYS A 121 -11.71 -6.55 -4.88
CA CYS A 121 -10.56 -5.68 -5.12
C CYS A 121 -9.27 -6.50 -5.00
N GLN A 122 -8.37 -6.37 -5.99
CA GLN A 122 -7.09 -7.07 -5.95
C GLN A 122 -6.02 -6.24 -5.22
N LEU A 123 -5.26 -6.88 -4.34
CA LEU A 123 -4.01 -6.33 -3.81
C LEU A 123 -2.88 -6.56 -4.83
N LEU A 124 -2.41 -5.51 -5.50
CA LEU A 124 -1.33 -5.60 -6.50
C LEU A 124 0.03 -5.83 -5.86
N GLY A 125 0.23 -5.28 -4.67
CA GLY A 125 1.46 -5.41 -3.93
C GLY A 125 1.33 -4.85 -2.54
N PHE A 126 2.14 -5.39 -1.64
CA PHE A 126 2.20 -5.01 -0.24
C PHE A 126 3.65 -4.75 0.13
N TYR A 127 3.93 -3.56 0.62
CA TYR A 127 5.29 -3.09 0.84
C TYR A 127 5.51 -2.71 2.30
N THR A 128 6.77 -2.76 2.73
CA THR A 128 7.23 -2.07 3.93
C THR A 128 8.20 -0.99 3.52
N SER A 129 8.23 0.12 4.27
CA SER A 129 9.15 1.21 4.00
C SER A 129 9.78 1.72 5.28
N THR A 130 11.11 1.66 5.32
CA THR A 130 11.93 2.35 6.31
C THR A 130 12.53 3.61 5.68
N PRO A 131 13.10 4.54 6.46
CA PRO A 131 13.81 5.69 5.92
C PRO A 131 14.91 5.33 4.88
N GLN A 132 15.43 4.10 4.92
CA GLN A 132 16.51 3.64 4.06
C GLN A 132 16.02 2.90 2.81
N GLU A 133 14.93 2.14 2.90
CA GLU A 133 14.53 1.21 1.86
C GLU A 133 13.01 1.02 1.76
N VAL A 134 12.58 0.51 0.61
CA VAL A 134 11.24 -0.01 0.35
C VAL A 134 11.42 -1.48 -0.04
N VAL A 135 10.66 -2.36 0.60
CA VAL A 135 10.76 -3.82 0.41
C VAL A 135 9.37 -4.37 0.12
N GLU A 136 9.25 -5.14 -0.95
CA GLU A 136 8.03 -5.90 -1.25
C GLU A 136 7.90 -7.10 -0.32
N VAL A 137 6.71 -7.30 0.23
CA VAL A 137 6.35 -8.46 1.04
C VAL A 137 5.89 -9.55 0.08
N SER A 138 6.72 -10.59 -0.08
CA SER A 138 6.37 -11.75 -0.89
C SER A 138 5.21 -12.53 -0.24
N ALA A 139 4.27 -12.99 -1.05
CA ALA A 139 3.17 -13.86 -0.63
C ALA A 139 3.61 -15.30 -0.33
#